data_AF-A0A3M1H8N2-F1
#
_entry.id   AF-A0A3M1H8N2-F1
#
_cell.length_a   1.000
_cell.length_b   1.000
_cell.length_c   1.000
_cell.angle_alpha   90.00
_cell.angle_beta   90.00
_cell.angle_gamma   90.00
#
_symmetry.space_group_name_H-M   'P 1'
#
loop_
_entity.id
_entity.type
_entity.pdbx_description
1 polymer ?
#
loop_
_entity_poly.entity_id
_entity_poly.type
_entity_poly.pdbx_seq_one_letter_code
_entity_poly.pdbx_strand_id
1 'polypeptide(L)'
;PGADLKRLEEATADMFKRVWGIRMGQIKDLAEGEIRYFVREYRDIVYEMPFQFPADMLFVIRAVGILSGMATNLDPNFDPWAETIPFAERLAREEVQRSWREWLEEVVTVGQTVFRLPHSLDDVLAQARRGDLTVQTSLAPDLRRRLEKLEASVDRLGWMTAAGSMLVAGAVLYAADAALPAGGLFGLSALLFLWGLSRR
;
A
#
# COMPACT_ATOMS: atom_id res chain seq x y z
N PRO A 1 -23.36 4.91 -5.45
CA PRO A 1 -23.33 5.58 -4.14
C PRO A 1 -24.76 5.91 -3.69
N GLY A 2 -25.32 5.09 -2.80
CA GLY A 2 -26.72 5.23 -2.35
C GLY A 2 -27.42 3.93 -1.95
N ALA A 3 -26.73 2.78 -1.91
CA ALA A 3 -27.36 1.54 -1.46
C ALA A 3 -27.73 1.65 0.03
N ASP A 4 -28.98 1.35 0.37
CA ASP A 4 -29.48 1.33 1.74
C ASP A 4 -28.82 0.16 2.49
N LEU A 5 -27.73 0.45 3.22
CA LEU A 5 -26.96 -0.55 3.98
C LEU A 5 -27.86 -1.35 4.94
N LYS A 6 -28.87 -0.71 5.52
CA LYS A 6 -29.78 -1.36 6.46
C LYS A 6 -30.62 -2.44 5.76
N ARG A 7 -31.09 -2.13 4.54
CA ARG A 7 -31.87 -3.08 3.74
C ARG A 7 -31.04 -4.24 3.21
N LEU A 8 -29.75 -4.00 2.92
CA LEU A 8 -28.79 -5.06 2.60
C LEU A 8 -28.53 -5.98 3.80
N GLU A 9 -28.40 -5.41 5.00
CA GLU A 9 -28.24 -6.18 6.24
C GLU A 9 -29.46 -7.06 6.50
N GLU A 10 -30.67 -6.51 6.37
CA GLU A 10 -31.94 -7.24 6.51
C GLU A 10 -32.05 -8.39 5.49
N ALA A 11 -31.75 -8.12 4.21
CA ALA A 11 -31.76 -9.13 3.16
C ALA A 11 -30.74 -10.26 3.41
N THR A 12 -29.55 -9.89 3.85
CA THR A 12 -28.47 -10.85 4.15
C THR A 12 -28.83 -11.72 5.35
N ALA A 13 -29.36 -11.11 6.42
CA ALA A 13 -29.79 -11.83 7.62
C ALA A 13 -30.95 -12.80 7.33
N ASP A 14 -31.94 -12.38 6.53
CA ASP A 14 -33.06 -13.24 6.14
C ASP A 14 -32.59 -14.39 5.24
N MET A 15 -31.68 -14.13 4.29
CA MET A 15 -31.08 -15.17 3.45
C MET A 15 -30.32 -16.19 4.29
N PHE A 16 -29.45 -15.75 5.21
CA PHE A 16 -28.72 -16.66 6.10
C PHE A 16 -29.66 -17.48 6.96
N LYS A 17 -30.67 -16.87 7.58
CA LYS A 17 -31.62 -17.59 8.44
C LYS A 17 -32.38 -18.70 7.69
N ARG A 18 -32.68 -18.49 6.41
CA ARG A 18 -33.42 -19.45 5.58
C ARG A 18 -32.53 -20.52 4.96
N VAL A 19 -31.31 -20.15 4.56
CA VAL A 19 -30.38 -21.04 3.84
C VAL A 19 -29.49 -21.84 4.81
N TRP A 20 -29.14 -21.25 5.95
CA TRP A 20 -28.27 -21.88 6.94
C TRP A 20 -28.96 -23.07 7.62
N GLY A 21 -28.43 -24.27 7.36
CA GLY A 21 -28.97 -25.53 7.91
C GLY A 21 -29.80 -26.35 6.92
N ILE A 22 -29.93 -25.93 5.66
CA ILE A 22 -30.53 -26.78 4.63
C ILE A 22 -29.55 -27.90 4.24
N ARG A 23 -30.00 -29.15 4.38
CA ARG A 23 -29.27 -30.32 3.87
C ARG A 23 -29.31 -30.35 2.35
N MET A 24 -28.20 -30.72 1.70
CA MET A 24 -28.09 -30.70 0.23
C MET A 24 -29.19 -31.51 -0.49
N GLY A 25 -29.67 -32.59 0.13
CA GLY A 25 -30.79 -33.41 -0.37
C GLY A 25 -32.17 -32.71 -0.34
N GLN A 26 -32.34 -31.65 0.46
CA GLN A 26 -33.60 -30.90 0.62
C GLN A 26 -33.61 -29.59 -0.17
N ILE A 27 -32.48 -29.21 -0.79
CA ILE A 27 -32.35 -27.97 -1.55
C ILE A 27 -33.35 -27.93 -2.69
N LYS A 28 -33.58 -29.03 -3.42
CA LYS A 28 -34.46 -29.02 -4.61
C LYS A 28 -35.89 -28.59 -4.27
N ASP A 29 -36.45 -29.11 -3.19
CA ASP A 29 -37.86 -28.88 -2.82
C ASP A 29 -38.07 -27.52 -2.14
N LEU A 30 -37.09 -27.06 -1.35
CA LEU A 30 -37.18 -25.77 -0.65
C LEU A 30 -36.77 -24.59 -1.52
N ALA A 31 -35.80 -24.78 -2.42
CA ALA A 31 -35.25 -23.72 -3.26
C ALA A 31 -36.31 -23.14 -4.21
N GLU A 32 -37.22 -23.95 -4.73
CA GLU A 32 -38.15 -23.46 -5.75
C GLU A 32 -39.13 -22.40 -5.20
N GLY A 33 -39.65 -22.61 -3.99
CA GLY A 33 -40.55 -21.66 -3.32
C GLY A 33 -39.81 -20.44 -2.77
N GLU A 34 -38.74 -20.68 -2.02
CA GLU A 34 -38.01 -19.63 -1.29
C GLU A 34 -37.24 -18.69 -2.23
N ILE A 35 -36.63 -19.21 -3.31
CA ILE A 35 -35.90 -18.36 -4.28
C ILE A 35 -36.88 -17.40 -4.97
N ARG A 36 -38.09 -17.85 -5.33
CA ARG A 36 -39.10 -16.99 -5.97
C ARG A 36 -39.56 -15.87 -5.06
N TYR A 37 -39.71 -16.15 -3.75
CA TYR A 37 -40.04 -15.14 -2.77
C TYR A 37 -38.88 -14.13 -2.62
N PHE A 38 -37.65 -14.61 -2.44
CA PHE A 38 -36.47 -13.77 -2.24
C PHE A 38 -36.20 -12.84 -3.43
N VAL A 39 -36.27 -13.36 -4.66
CA VAL A 39 -36.08 -12.56 -5.89
C VAL A 39 -37.18 -11.49 -6.05
N ARG A 40 -38.39 -11.74 -5.55
CA ARG A 40 -39.49 -10.77 -5.60
C ARG A 40 -39.33 -9.68 -4.54
N GLU A 41 -38.96 -10.07 -3.32
CA GLU A 41 -38.86 -9.19 -2.17
C GLU A 41 -37.65 -8.24 -2.26
N TYR A 42 -36.49 -8.77 -2.69
CA TYR A 42 -35.22 -8.04 -2.75
C TYR A 42 -34.79 -7.72 -4.18
N ARG A 43 -35.77 -7.60 -5.09
CA ARG A 43 -35.55 -7.38 -6.51
C ARG A 43 -34.72 -6.12 -6.78
N ASP A 44 -35.04 -5.04 -6.09
CA ASP A 44 -34.36 -3.76 -6.19
C ASP A 44 -32.88 -3.84 -5.82
N ILE A 45 -32.54 -4.56 -4.75
CA ILE A 45 -31.15 -4.82 -4.36
C ILE A 45 -30.38 -5.55 -5.48
N VAL A 46 -30.99 -6.60 -6.04
CA VAL A 46 -30.36 -7.43 -7.09
C VAL A 46 -30.09 -6.62 -8.37
N TYR A 47 -30.96 -5.66 -8.72
CA TYR A 47 -30.78 -4.82 -9.91
C TYR A 47 -29.90 -3.59 -9.67
N GLU A 48 -29.92 -3.01 -8.48
CA GLU A 48 -29.13 -1.82 -8.15
C GLU A 48 -27.65 -2.15 -7.86
N MET A 49 -27.36 -3.37 -7.42
CA MET A 49 -26.01 -3.83 -7.13
C MET A 49 -25.64 -5.04 -8.00
N PRO A 50 -24.93 -4.86 -9.13
CA PRO A 50 -24.39 -5.96 -9.90
C PRO A 50 -23.24 -6.56 -9.09
N PHE A 51 -23.58 -7.53 -8.27
CA PHE A 51 -22.62 -8.23 -7.46
C PHE A 51 -21.65 -9.01 -8.36
N GLN A 52 -20.36 -8.80 -8.12
CA GLN A 52 -19.28 -9.49 -8.82
C GLN A 52 -18.80 -10.63 -7.92
N PHE A 53 -19.11 -11.87 -8.29
CA PHE A 53 -18.47 -13.03 -7.65
C PHE A 53 -17.01 -13.10 -8.08
N PRO A 54 -16.05 -13.14 -7.14
CA PRO A 54 -14.66 -13.43 -7.47
C PRO A 54 -14.56 -14.78 -8.17
N ALA A 55 -13.76 -14.88 -9.24
CA ALA A 55 -13.62 -16.11 -10.02
C ALA A 55 -13.19 -17.30 -9.14
N ASP A 56 -12.34 -17.06 -8.15
CA ASP A 56 -11.87 -18.08 -7.20
C ASP A 56 -13.01 -18.71 -6.39
N MET A 57 -14.00 -17.91 -5.97
CA MET A 57 -15.17 -18.43 -5.27
C MET A 57 -16.00 -19.34 -6.17
N LEU A 58 -16.12 -19.03 -7.47
CA LEU A 58 -16.82 -19.88 -8.43
C LEU A 58 -16.10 -21.23 -8.62
N PHE A 59 -14.76 -21.24 -8.63
CA PHE A 59 -13.99 -22.48 -8.69
C PHE A 59 -14.18 -23.33 -7.43
N VAL A 60 -14.18 -22.71 -6.25
CA VAL A 60 -14.45 -23.40 -4.98
C VAL A 60 -15.85 -24.01 -4.98
N ILE A 61 -16.90 -23.22 -5.29
CA ILE A 61 -18.28 -23.70 -5.33
C ILE A 61 -18.43 -24.87 -6.31
N ARG A 62 -17.80 -24.78 -7.50
CA ARG A 62 -17.80 -25.87 -8.49
C ARG A 62 -17.11 -27.13 -7.94
N ALA A 63 -15.92 -26.99 -7.36
CA ALA A 63 -15.18 -28.12 -6.82
C ALA A 63 -15.95 -28.81 -5.70
N VAL A 64 -16.47 -28.05 -4.74
CA VAL A 64 -17.30 -28.56 -3.64
C VAL A 64 -18.57 -29.22 -4.19
N GLY A 65 -19.24 -28.60 -5.16
CA GLY A 65 -20.44 -29.16 -5.79
C GLY A 65 -20.18 -30.48 -6.51
N ILE A 66 -19.07 -30.61 -7.25
CA ILE A 66 -18.69 -31.87 -7.92
C ILE A 66 -18.34 -32.95 -6.90
N LEU A 67 -17.53 -32.63 -5.88
CA LEU A 67 -17.15 -33.57 -4.83
C LEU A 67 -18.38 -34.04 -4.04
N SER A 68 -19.24 -33.11 -3.64
CA SER A 68 -20.52 -33.39 -2.98
C SER A 68 -21.41 -34.27 -3.87
N GLY A 69 -21.51 -33.97 -5.16
CA GLY A 69 -22.29 -34.77 -6.11
C GLY A 69 -21.75 -36.19 -6.25
N MET A 70 -20.43 -36.38 -6.29
CA MET A 70 -19.81 -37.71 -6.33
C MET A 70 -20.05 -38.48 -5.02
N ALA A 71 -19.91 -37.83 -3.87
CA ALA A 71 -20.13 -38.45 -2.56
C ALA A 71 -21.61 -38.87 -2.36
N THR A 72 -22.56 -37.98 -2.68
CA THR A 72 -23.99 -38.28 -2.60
C THR A 72 -24.44 -39.31 -3.65
N ASN A 73 -23.71 -39.46 -4.76
CA ASN A 73 -23.97 -40.54 -5.72
C ASN A 73 -23.55 -41.92 -5.20
N LEU A 74 -22.56 -42.00 -4.30
CA LEU A 74 -22.16 -43.26 -3.65
C LEU A 74 -23.08 -43.60 -2.46
N ASP A 75 -23.41 -42.61 -1.63
CA ASP A 75 -24.33 -42.75 -0.50
C ASP A 75 -25.38 -41.62 -0.53
N PRO A 76 -26.64 -41.92 -0.91
CA PRO A 76 -27.71 -40.92 -0.97
C PRO A 76 -28.04 -40.24 0.37
N ASN A 77 -27.68 -40.85 1.51
CA ASN A 77 -27.93 -40.30 2.83
C ASN A 77 -26.73 -39.50 3.39
N PHE A 78 -25.60 -39.50 2.69
CA PHE A 78 -24.42 -38.77 3.10
C PHE A 78 -24.63 -37.25 2.98
N ASP A 79 -24.43 -36.53 4.08
CA ASP A 79 -24.48 -35.07 4.14
C ASP A 79 -23.06 -34.49 4.26
N PRO A 80 -22.49 -33.96 3.15
CA PRO A 80 -21.14 -33.40 3.15
C PRO A 80 -20.96 -32.24 4.13
N TRP A 81 -22.02 -31.47 4.40
CA TRP A 81 -21.94 -30.33 5.32
C TRP A 81 -21.85 -30.79 6.77
N ALA A 82 -22.65 -31.79 7.15
CA ALA A 82 -22.64 -32.34 8.50
C ALA A 82 -21.25 -32.88 8.90
N GLU A 83 -20.54 -33.52 7.97
CA GLU A 83 -19.19 -34.05 8.20
C GLU A 83 -18.10 -32.97 8.16
N THR A 84 -18.31 -31.91 7.37
CA THR A 84 -17.31 -30.84 7.22
C THR A 84 -17.36 -29.82 8.36
N ILE A 85 -18.54 -29.54 8.93
CA ILE A 85 -18.72 -28.54 10.01
C ILE A 85 -17.78 -28.81 11.21
N PRO A 86 -17.68 -30.02 11.76
CA PRO A 86 -16.77 -30.30 12.88
C PRO A 86 -15.30 -30.04 12.54
N PHE A 87 -14.90 -30.27 11.29
CA PHE A 87 -13.53 -29.97 10.84
C PHE A 87 -13.31 -28.45 10.75
N ALA A 88 -14.27 -27.70 10.21
CA ALA A 88 -14.23 -26.24 10.16
C ALA A 88 -14.19 -25.63 11.57
N GLU A 89 -14.95 -26.15 12.52
CA GLU A 89 -14.93 -25.70 13.92
C GLU A 89 -13.58 -25.94 14.60
N ARG A 90 -12.95 -27.09 14.36
CA ARG A 90 -11.59 -27.38 14.86
C ARG A 90 -10.58 -26.39 14.28
N LEU A 91 -10.60 -26.19 12.97
CA LEU A 91 -9.68 -25.28 12.29
C LEU A 91 -9.88 -23.83 12.76
N ALA A 92 -11.13 -23.38 12.90
CA ALA A 92 -11.43 -22.05 13.42
C ALA A 92 -10.92 -21.87 14.85
N ARG A 93 -11.03 -22.90 15.71
CA ARG A 93 -10.50 -22.86 17.07
C ARG A 93 -8.96 -22.79 17.10
N GLU A 94 -8.29 -23.53 16.23
CA GLU A 94 -6.83 -23.51 16.11
C GLU A 94 -6.32 -22.16 15.60
N GLU A 95 -6.98 -21.57 14.61
CA GLU A 95 -6.63 -20.26 14.05
C GLU A 95 -6.83 -19.16 15.10
N VAL A 96 -7.93 -19.19 15.86
CA VAL A 96 -8.18 -18.26 16.97
C VAL A 96 -7.10 -18.38 18.06
N GLN A 97 -6.68 -19.60 18.40
CA GLN A 97 -5.59 -19.81 19.37
C GLN A 97 -4.24 -19.29 18.84
N ARG A 98 -3.97 -19.47 17.55
CA ARG A 98 -2.75 -18.98 16.90
C ARG A 98 -2.73 -17.45 16.87
N SER A 99 -3.82 -16.83 16.45
CA SER A 99 -3.99 -15.38 16.43
C SER A 99 -3.81 -14.76 17.81
N TRP A 100 -4.32 -15.40 18.88
CA TRP A 100 -4.12 -14.91 20.25
C TRP A 100 -2.63 -14.92 20.68
N ARG A 101 -1.86 -15.92 20.26
CA ARG A 101 -0.41 -15.98 20.54
C ARG A 101 0.36 -14.91 19.78
N GLU A 102 0.05 -14.74 18.50
CA GLU A 102 0.66 -13.69 17.65
C GLU A 102 0.34 -12.29 18.20
N TRP A 103 -0.89 -12.06 18.66
CA TRP A 103 -1.30 -10.80 19.28
C TRP A 103 -0.57 -10.52 20.61
N LEU A 104 -0.37 -11.55 21.45
CA LEU A 104 0.40 -11.42 22.69
C LEU A 104 1.88 -11.09 22.41
N GLU A 105 2.50 -11.71 21.41
CA GLU A 105 3.88 -11.41 21.01
C GLU A 105 4.01 -9.97 20.49
N GLU A 106 3.03 -9.49 19.73
CA GLU A 106 2.99 -8.11 19.24
C GLU A 106 2.81 -7.11 20.39
N VAL A 107 1.92 -7.38 21.34
CA VAL A 107 1.72 -6.54 22.53
C VAL A 107 2.96 -6.49 23.42
N VAL A 108 3.68 -7.60 23.61
CA VAL A 108 4.95 -7.61 24.35
C VAL A 108 6.00 -6.76 23.64
N THR A 109 6.09 -6.87 22.32
CA THR A 109 7.05 -6.10 21.50
C THR A 109 6.75 -4.60 21.52
N VAL A 110 5.47 -4.22 21.40
CA VAL A 110 5.02 -2.83 21.52
C VAL A 110 5.21 -2.33 22.95
N GLY A 111 4.89 -3.15 23.95
CA GLY A 111 5.08 -2.83 25.37
C GLY A 111 6.53 -2.53 25.71
N GLN A 112 7.48 -3.35 25.25
CA GLN A 112 8.92 -3.10 25.44
C GLN A 112 9.37 -1.78 24.81
N THR A 113 8.75 -1.37 23.69
CA THR A 113 9.01 -0.09 23.04
C THR A 113 8.44 1.08 23.84
N VAL A 114 7.22 0.93 24.37
CA VAL A 114 6.56 1.94 25.22
C VAL A 114 7.28 2.11 26.56
N PHE A 115 7.82 1.05 27.17
CA PHE A 115 8.60 1.14 28.41
C PHE A 115 9.94 1.87 28.26
N ARG A 116 10.48 2.00 27.04
CA ARG A 116 11.70 2.76 26.76
C ARG A 116 11.44 4.24 26.44
N LEU A 117 10.20 4.59 26.08
CA LEU A 117 9.78 5.97 25.79
C LEU A 117 9.80 6.94 26.99
N PRO A 118 9.38 6.58 28.22
CA PRO A 118 9.22 7.56 29.30
C PRO A 118 10.55 8.22 29.69
N HIS A 119 11.67 7.48 29.62
CA HIS A 119 12.96 8.05 29.99
C HIS A 119 13.38 9.19 29.05
N SER A 120 13.18 9.00 27.73
CA SER A 120 13.44 10.03 26.72
C SER A 120 12.48 11.22 26.86
N LEU A 121 11.24 10.99 27.30
CA LEU A 121 10.27 12.06 27.54
C LEU A 121 10.64 12.88 28.78
N ASP A 122 11.09 12.22 29.86
CA ASP A 122 11.54 12.88 31.09
C ASP A 122 12.75 13.79 30.82
N ASP A 123 13.71 13.34 30.02
CA ASP A 123 14.88 14.12 29.64
C ASP A 123 14.49 15.36 28.81
N VAL A 124 13.60 15.19 27.82
CA VAL A 124 13.06 16.30 27.02
C VAL A 124 12.28 17.28 27.87
N LEU A 125 11.44 16.80 28.80
CA LEU A 125 10.63 17.65 29.68
C LEU A 125 11.51 18.40 30.69
N ALA A 126 12.56 17.74 31.19
CA ALA A 126 13.53 18.35 32.09
C ALA A 126 14.39 19.40 31.39
N GLN A 127 14.78 19.15 30.14
CA GLN A 127 15.51 20.11 29.30
C GLN A 127 14.61 21.29 28.89
N ALA A 128 13.32 21.06 28.64
CA ALA A 128 12.32 22.10 28.41
C ALA A 128 12.13 23.01 29.63
N ARG A 129 12.03 22.43 30.84
CA ARG A 129 11.90 23.19 32.08
C ARG A 129 13.13 24.03 32.41
N ARG A 130 14.32 23.57 32.03
CA ARG A 130 15.58 24.31 32.21
C ARG A 130 15.79 25.42 31.18
N GLY A 131 14.91 25.57 30.20
CA GLY A 131 15.06 26.54 29.10
C GLY A 131 16.22 26.23 28.16
N ASP A 132 16.87 25.08 28.32
CA ASP A 132 18.02 24.61 27.55
C ASP A 132 17.59 23.63 26.44
N LEU A 133 16.34 23.75 25.99
CA LEU A 133 15.89 23.17 24.74
C LEU A 133 16.60 23.91 23.60
N THR A 134 17.90 23.68 23.45
CA THR A 134 18.55 23.82 22.17
C THR A 134 17.89 22.78 21.29
N VAL A 135 16.87 23.20 20.55
CA VAL A 135 16.44 22.51 19.35
C VAL A 135 17.67 22.53 18.46
N GLN A 136 18.56 21.56 18.64
CA GLN A 136 19.42 21.12 17.57
C GLN A 136 18.44 20.56 16.56
N THR A 137 17.89 21.46 15.76
CA THR A 137 17.37 21.14 14.47
C THR A 137 18.58 20.55 13.78
N SER A 138 18.76 19.23 13.88
CA SER A 138 19.24 18.45 12.77
C SER A 138 18.23 18.68 11.66
N LEU A 139 18.29 19.89 11.09
CA LEU A 139 17.73 20.28 9.81
C LEU A 139 18.02 19.07 8.95
N ALA A 140 16.95 18.34 8.62
CA ALA A 140 17.00 16.95 8.20
C ALA A 140 18.20 16.72 7.27
N PRO A 141 18.91 15.58 7.34
CA PRO A 141 20.02 15.28 6.44
C PRO A 141 19.69 15.56 4.95
N ASP A 142 18.40 15.53 4.60
CA ASP A 142 17.84 15.97 3.32
C ASP A 142 18.05 17.46 2.98
N LEU A 143 17.94 18.39 3.93
CA LEU A 143 18.16 19.82 3.65
C LEU A 143 19.64 20.11 3.43
N ARG A 144 20.56 19.46 4.17
CA ARG A 144 22.00 19.57 3.91
C ARG A 144 22.36 19.05 2.52
N ARG A 145 21.82 17.90 2.13
CA ARG A 145 21.98 17.34 0.77
C ARG A 145 21.38 18.26 -0.31
N ARG A 146 20.27 18.97 -0.01
CA ARG A 146 19.68 19.95 -0.94
C ARG A 146 20.54 21.21 -1.06
N LEU A 147 21.14 21.68 0.03
CA LEU A 147 22.05 22.82 0.03
C LEU A 147 23.36 22.51 -0.71
N GLU A 148 23.96 21.33 -0.49
CA GLU A 148 25.16 20.89 -1.22
C GLU A 148 24.90 20.79 -2.74
N LYS A 149 23.73 20.27 -3.12
CA LYS A 149 23.31 20.24 -4.55
C LYS A 149 23.09 21.64 -5.12
N LEU A 150 22.57 22.56 -4.31
CA LEU A 150 22.34 23.95 -4.73
C LEU A 150 23.66 24.69 -4.89
N GLU A 151 24.60 24.52 -3.96
CA GLU A 151 25.94 25.10 -4.02
C GLU A 151 26.71 24.61 -5.25
N ALA A 152 26.69 23.30 -5.52
CA ALA A 152 27.27 22.73 -6.74
C ALA A 152 26.62 23.28 -8.02
N SER A 153 25.32 23.56 -8.00
CA SER A 153 24.62 24.16 -9.15
C SER A 153 25.04 25.62 -9.38
N VAL A 154 25.25 26.38 -8.30
CA VAL A 154 25.68 27.78 -8.36
C VAL A 154 27.14 27.89 -8.83
N ASP A 155 28.04 27.04 -8.31
CA ASP A 155 29.45 27.05 -8.73
C ASP A 155 29.57 26.72 -10.23
N ARG A 156 28.80 25.73 -10.70
CA ARG A 156 28.74 25.38 -12.12
C ARG A 156 28.24 26.53 -13.01
N LEU A 157 27.23 27.29 -12.56
CA LEU A 157 26.76 28.48 -13.28
C LEU A 157 27.85 29.55 -13.38
N GLY A 158 28.60 29.78 -12.29
CA GLY A 158 29.74 30.70 -12.28
C GLY A 158 30.79 30.36 -13.34
N TRP A 159 31.18 29.09 -13.43
CA TRP A 159 32.14 28.62 -14.44
C TRP A 159 31.61 28.73 -15.88
N MET A 160 30.32 28.44 -16.12
CA MET A 160 29.73 28.62 -17.44
C MET A 160 29.71 30.09 -17.87
N THR A 161 29.36 31.00 -16.96
CA THR A 161 29.37 32.44 -17.23
C THR A 161 30.78 32.94 -17.51
N ALA A 162 31.78 32.52 -16.71
CA ALA A 162 33.17 32.90 -16.93
C ALA A 162 33.70 32.37 -18.27
N ALA A 163 33.48 31.09 -18.59
CA ALA A 163 33.88 30.50 -19.86
C ALA A 163 33.20 31.19 -21.05
N GLY A 164 31.90 31.49 -20.94
CA GLY A 164 31.15 32.23 -21.96
C GLY A 164 31.70 33.63 -22.20
N SER A 165 31.99 34.40 -21.13
CA SER A 165 32.60 35.73 -21.27
C SER A 165 33.97 35.70 -21.93
N MET A 166 34.78 34.68 -21.62
CA MET A 166 36.11 34.51 -22.20
C MET A 166 36.04 34.12 -23.68
N LEU A 167 35.07 33.28 -24.05
CA LEU A 167 34.83 32.88 -25.44
C LEU A 167 34.42 34.07 -26.29
N VAL A 168 33.53 34.93 -25.77
CA VAL A 168 33.13 36.17 -26.45
C VAL A 168 34.33 37.11 -26.60
N ALA A 169 35.15 37.28 -25.57
CA ALA A 169 36.38 38.08 -25.65
C ALA A 169 37.36 37.53 -26.70
N GLY A 170 37.55 36.20 -26.76
CA GLY A 170 38.36 35.53 -27.78
C GLY A 170 37.83 35.73 -29.20
N ALA A 171 36.50 35.67 -29.39
CA ALA A 171 35.86 35.89 -30.69
C ALA A 171 36.04 37.33 -31.20
N VAL A 172 35.91 38.32 -30.31
CA VAL A 172 36.18 39.73 -30.65
C VAL A 172 37.65 39.93 -31.03
N LEU A 173 38.58 39.30 -30.30
CA LEU A 173 40.02 39.43 -30.58
C LEU A 173 40.42 38.72 -31.89
N TYR A 174 39.78 37.60 -32.21
CA TYR A 174 39.95 36.91 -33.49
C TYR A 174 39.46 37.77 -34.67
N ALA A 175 38.33 38.46 -34.50
CA ALA A 175 37.80 39.38 -35.52
C ALA A 175 38.71 40.61 -35.76
N ALA A 176 39.62 40.91 -34.83
CA ALA A 176 40.60 41.99 -34.93
C ALA A 176 41.96 41.56 -35.56
N ASP A 177 42.00 40.39 -36.21
CA ASP A 177 43.17 39.83 -36.93
C ASP A 177 44.39 39.49 -36.04
N ALA A 178 44.19 39.45 -34.72
CA ALA A 178 45.17 39.01 -33.73
C ALA A 178 45.04 37.50 -33.47
N ALA A 179 45.33 36.70 -34.49
CA ALA A 179 45.11 35.24 -34.47
C ALA A 179 45.95 34.49 -33.41
N LEU A 180 47.16 34.96 -33.11
CA LEU A 180 48.08 34.33 -32.14
C LEU A 180 47.56 34.40 -30.68
N PRO A 181 47.14 35.56 -30.14
CA PRO A 181 46.57 35.61 -28.78
C PRO A 181 45.14 35.05 -28.71
N ALA A 182 44.37 35.07 -29.80
CA ALA A 182 43.00 34.54 -29.82
C ALA A 182 42.95 33.02 -29.59
N GLY A 183 43.86 32.25 -30.19
CA GLY A 183 43.94 30.80 -30.00
C GLY A 183 44.20 30.41 -28.53
N GLY A 184 45.02 31.18 -27.82
CA GLY A 184 45.29 30.96 -26.39
C GLY A 184 44.05 31.18 -25.51
N LEU A 185 43.25 32.20 -25.81
CA LEU A 185 42.01 32.51 -25.10
C LEU A 185 40.91 31.45 -25.32
N PHE A 186 40.80 30.91 -26.54
CA PHE A 186 39.86 29.81 -26.82
C PHE A 186 40.25 28.51 -26.11
N GLY A 187 41.55 28.19 -26.08
CA GLY A 187 42.06 27.06 -25.31
C GLY A 187 41.78 27.22 -23.81
N LEU A 188 42.02 28.43 -23.27
CA LEU A 188 41.74 28.72 -21.87
C LEU A 188 40.24 28.65 -21.55
N SER A 189 39.35 29.13 -22.43
CA SER A 189 37.90 29.05 -22.22
C SER A 189 37.41 27.60 -22.24
N ALA A 190 37.95 26.76 -23.14
CA ALA A 190 37.61 25.35 -23.20
C ALA A 190 38.10 24.60 -21.94
N LEU A 191 39.30 24.93 -21.45
CA LEU A 191 39.83 24.37 -20.21
C LEU A 191 39.01 24.78 -18.98
N LEU A 192 38.65 26.07 -18.86
CA LEU A 192 37.80 26.55 -17.76
C LEU A 192 36.40 25.91 -17.80
N PHE A 193 35.83 25.73 -19.00
CA PHE A 193 34.55 25.06 -19.17
C PHE A 193 34.59 23.59 -18.76
N LEU A 194 35.63 22.86 -19.17
CA LEU A 194 35.81 21.45 -18.80
C LEU A 194 36.12 21.28 -17.31
N TRP A 195 36.89 22.20 -16.71
CA TRP A 195 37.17 22.21 -15.29
C TRP A 195 35.92 22.49 -14.44
N GLY A 196 35.08 23.43 -14.87
CA GLY A 196 33.79 23.70 -14.24
C GLY A 196 32.78 22.55 -14.35
N LEU A 197 32.93 21.65 -15.32
CA LEU A 197 32.07 20.46 -15.47
C LEU A 197 32.56 19.26 -14.64
N SER A 198 33.84 19.20 -14.29
CA SER A 198 34.44 18.06 -13.58
C SER A 198 34.38 18.18 -12.05
N ARG A 199 34.18 19.38 -11.51
CA ARG A 199 33.88 19.58 -10.08
C ARG A 199 32.45 19.09 -9.78
N ARG A 200 32.36 17.98 -9.06
CA ARG A 200 31.15 17.44 -8.41
C ARG A 200 31.25 17.61 -6.90
#